data_AF-A0A940T287-F1
#
_entry.id   AF-A0A940T287-F1
#
_cell.length_a   1.000
_cell.length_b   1.000
_cell.length_c   1.000
_cell.angle_alpha   90.00
_cell.angle_beta   90.00
_cell.angle_gamma   90.00
#
_symmetry.space_group_name_H-M   'P 1'
#
loop_
_entity.id
_entity.type
_entity.pdbx_description
1 polymer ?
#
loop_
_entity_poly.entity_id
_entity_poly.type
_entity_poly.pdbx_seq_one_letter_code
_entity_poly.pdbx_strand_id
1 'polypeptide(L)'
;MVSIAEASAAKPDLVTALQSESRERVAEIVLPLYGEIKAMNAINVFEIGDDQGTVLFRGHNPDKFGDDKSGTKAIQVASEGRSIGGLEFGSSGISVRAFVPIMSNDKVIGTLQVGADDSFLDEMNRTLGIRDTDCDYRVGFCGCRFGADPFRNSTS
;
A
#
# COMPACT_ATOMS: atom_id res chain seq x y z
N MET A 1 4.69 3.89 5.46
CA MET A 1 4.29 3.59 4.06
C MET A 1 5.15 4.31 3.04
N VAL A 2 5.37 5.62 3.15
CA VAL A 2 6.22 6.36 2.18
C VAL A 2 7.61 5.73 2.04
N SER A 3 8.30 5.42 3.16
CA SER A 3 9.67 4.87 3.10
C SER A 3 9.79 3.54 2.36
N ILE A 4 8.81 2.64 2.49
CA ILE A 4 8.83 1.36 1.74
C ILE A 4 8.50 1.58 0.26
N ALA A 5 7.62 2.54 -0.04
CA ALA A 5 7.33 2.94 -1.41
C ALA A 5 8.60 3.51 -2.07
N GLU A 6 9.30 4.45 -1.42
CA GLU A 6 10.55 5.03 -1.94
C GLU A 6 11.63 3.96 -2.16
N ALA A 7 11.82 3.06 -1.19
CA ALA A 7 12.76 1.94 -1.33
C ALA A 7 12.41 1.01 -2.51
N SER A 8 11.12 0.80 -2.77
CA SER A 8 10.64 -0.02 -3.88
C SER A 8 10.79 0.70 -5.22
N ALA A 9 10.48 2.00 -5.27
CA ALA A 9 10.62 2.85 -6.45
C ALA A 9 12.08 3.03 -6.88
N ALA A 10 13.02 2.98 -5.94
CA ALA A 10 14.45 3.11 -6.21
C ALA A 10 15.12 1.82 -6.72
N LYS A 11 14.40 0.69 -6.86
CA LYS A 11 14.99 -0.56 -7.35
C LYS A 11 15.46 -0.41 -8.81
N PRO A 12 16.75 -0.66 -9.12
CA PRO A 12 17.28 -0.47 -10.48
C PRO A 12 16.55 -1.25 -11.56
N ASP A 13 16.11 -2.48 -11.24
CA ASP A 13 15.39 -3.33 -12.18
C ASP A 13 14.01 -2.74 -12.53
N LEU A 14 13.34 -2.11 -11.56
CA LEU A 14 12.05 -1.44 -11.79
C LEU A 14 12.23 -0.20 -12.67
N VAL A 15 13.25 0.62 -12.38
CA VAL A 15 13.59 1.80 -13.20
C VAL A 15 13.91 1.38 -14.63
N THR A 16 14.73 0.34 -14.81
CA THR A 16 15.09 -0.19 -16.12
C THR A 16 13.88 -0.76 -16.87
N ALA A 17 13.00 -1.48 -16.17
CA ALA A 17 11.78 -2.02 -16.74
C ALA A 17 10.86 -0.90 -17.25
N LEU A 18 10.69 0.18 -16.49
CA LEU A 18 9.87 1.31 -16.90
C LEU A 18 10.43 2.08 -18.10
N GLN A 19 11.75 2.25 -18.17
CA GLN A 19 12.40 2.85 -19.34
C GLN A 19 12.25 2.02 -20.62
N SER A 20 12.00 0.71 -20.50
CA SER A 20 11.81 -0.16 -21.66
C SER A 20 10.40 -0.10 -22.25
N GLU A 21 9.46 0.58 -21.59
CA GLU A 21 8.04 0.70 -21.96
C GLU A 21 7.33 -0.66 -22.21
N SER A 22 7.93 -1.78 -21.78
CA SER A 22 7.35 -3.12 -21.91
C SER A 22 6.61 -3.49 -20.64
N ARG A 23 5.29 -3.65 -20.76
CA ARG A 23 4.43 -4.11 -19.66
C ARG A 23 4.83 -5.49 -19.18
N GLU A 24 5.32 -6.35 -20.07
CA GLU A 24 5.82 -7.70 -19.74
C GLU A 24 7.03 -7.61 -18.80
N ARG A 25 8.01 -6.75 -19.11
CA ARG A 25 9.16 -6.54 -18.22
C ARG A 25 8.76 -5.92 -16.89
N VAL A 26 7.83 -4.97 -16.91
CA VAL A 26 7.30 -4.39 -15.66
C VAL A 26 6.64 -5.47 -14.82
N ALA A 27 5.88 -6.39 -15.43
CA ALA A 27 5.25 -7.50 -14.71
C ALA A 27 6.27 -8.47 -14.09
N GLU A 28 7.33 -8.83 -14.81
CA GLU A 28 8.42 -9.70 -14.33
C GLU A 28 9.08 -9.16 -13.05
N ILE A 29 9.18 -7.84 -12.91
CA ILE A 29 9.76 -7.19 -11.73
C ILE A 29 8.71 -6.91 -10.64
N VAL A 30 7.54 -6.41 -11.02
CA VAL A 30 6.54 -5.94 -10.05
C VAL A 30 5.84 -7.08 -9.34
N LEU A 31 5.56 -8.20 -10.01
CA LEU A 31 4.88 -9.35 -9.39
C LEU A 31 5.66 -9.95 -8.21
N PRO A 32 6.95 -10.32 -8.34
CA PRO A 32 7.72 -10.83 -7.20
C PRO A 32 7.92 -9.76 -6.12
N LEU A 33 8.21 -8.51 -6.51
CA LEU A 33 8.36 -7.40 -5.57
C LEU A 33 7.10 -7.17 -4.74
N TYR A 34 5.93 -7.19 -5.36
CA TYR A 34 4.66 -7.08 -4.66
C TYR A 34 4.45 -8.27 -3.71
N GLY A 35 4.80 -9.49 -4.11
CA GLY A 35 4.75 -10.67 -3.26
C GLY A 35 5.58 -10.52 -1.98
N GLU A 36 6.82 -10.04 -2.10
CA GLU A 36 7.71 -9.77 -0.97
C GLU A 36 7.12 -8.73 0.00
N ILE A 37 6.68 -7.60 -0.55
CA ILE A 37 6.14 -6.48 0.24
C ILE A 37 4.83 -6.88 0.93
N LYS A 38 3.95 -7.60 0.23
CA LYS A 38 2.69 -8.10 0.79
C LYS A 38 2.93 -9.07 1.94
N ALA A 39 3.98 -9.91 1.88
CA ALA A 39 4.29 -10.87 2.93
C ALA A 39 4.86 -10.20 4.20
N MET A 40 5.62 -9.12 4.04
CA MET A 40 6.30 -8.44 5.15
C MET A 40 5.52 -7.26 5.73
N ASN A 41 4.54 -6.75 4.99
CA ASN A 41 3.86 -5.50 5.32
C ASN A 41 2.36 -5.61 5.11
N ALA A 42 1.65 -4.71 5.77
CA ALA A 42 0.22 -4.52 5.62
C ALA A 42 -0.13 -3.83 4.29
N ILE A 43 0.28 -4.38 3.14
CA ILE A 43 0.14 -3.75 1.83
C ILE A 43 -0.60 -4.70 0.89
N ASN A 44 -1.75 -4.25 0.39
CA ASN A 44 -2.56 -4.97 -0.59
C ASN A 44 -2.85 -4.16 -1.85
N VAL A 45 -2.39 -2.90 -1.90
CA VAL A 45 -2.38 -2.07 -3.09
C VAL A 45 -0.94 -1.83 -3.49
N PHE A 46 -0.62 -2.17 -4.74
CA PHE A 46 0.64 -1.87 -5.40
C PHE A 46 0.34 -1.56 -6.86
N GLU A 47 0.58 -0.32 -7.27
CA GLU A 47 0.22 0.20 -8.59
C GLU A 47 1.33 1.10 -9.13
N ILE A 48 1.68 0.91 -10.40
CA ILE A 48 2.66 1.70 -11.13
C ILE A 48 1.91 2.53 -12.17
N GLY A 49 2.14 3.84 -12.15
CA GLY A 49 1.67 4.79 -13.15
C GLY A 49 2.82 5.36 -13.98
N ASP A 50 2.49 5.89 -15.16
CA ASP A 50 3.42 6.70 -15.96
C ASP A 50 3.54 8.13 -15.39
N ASP A 51 4.30 8.99 -16.08
CA ASP A 51 4.49 10.39 -15.69
C ASP A 51 3.26 11.29 -15.96
N GLN A 52 2.27 10.79 -16.73
CA GLN A 52 1.00 11.48 -17.04
C GLN A 52 -0.14 11.07 -16.10
N GLY A 53 0.04 10.04 -15.27
CA GLY A 53 -0.98 9.50 -14.37
C GLY A 53 -1.83 8.37 -14.97
N THR A 54 -1.42 7.77 -16.08
CA THR A 54 -2.00 6.53 -16.61
C THR A 54 -1.49 5.34 -15.84
N VAL A 55 -2.36 4.39 -15.49
CA VAL A 55 -1.94 3.18 -14.79
C VAL A 55 -1.33 2.16 -15.75
N LEU A 56 -0.03 1.89 -15.57
CA LEU A 56 0.72 0.93 -16.39
C LEU A 56 0.53 -0.50 -15.89
N PHE A 57 0.61 -0.72 -14.57
CA PHE A 57 0.57 -2.05 -14.00
C PHE A 57 0.08 -2.06 -12.55
N ARG A 58 -0.55 -3.16 -12.15
CA ARG A 58 -1.02 -3.39 -10.78
C ARG A 58 -0.54 -4.75 -10.29
N GLY A 59 0.31 -4.77 -9.28
CA GLY A 59 0.75 -6.02 -8.65
C GLY A 59 -0.43 -6.79 -8.06
N HIS A 60 -1.41 -6.08 -7.52
CA HIS A 60 -2.61 -6.65 -6.88
C HIS A 60 -3.73 -7.01 -7.85
N ASN A 61 -3.71 -6.51 -9.09
CA ASN A 61 -4.71 -6.84 -10.12
C ASN A 61 -4.13 -6.66 -11.54
N PRO A 62 -3.26 -7.59 -11.99
CA PRO A 62 -2.50 -7.42 -13.23
C PRO A 62 -3.37 -7.22 -14.48
N ASP A 63 -4.57 -7.79 -14.50
CA ASP A 63 -5.49 -7.75 -15.64
C ASP A 63 -6.10 -6.34 -15.87
N LYS A 64 -5.99 -5.43 -14.89
CA LYS A 64 -6.47 -4.05 -15.03
C LYS A 64 -5.32 -3.07 -15.25
N PHE A 65 -5.37 -2.33 -16.36
CA PHE A 65 -4.39 -1.30 -16.74
C PHE A 65 -5.05 -0.27 -17.68
N GLY A 66 -4.36 0.84 -17.93
CA GLY A 66 -4.81 1.90 -18.85
C GLY A 66 -5.78 2.93 -18.26
N ASP A 67 -6.07 2.85 -16.96
CA ASP A 67 -6.94 3.83 -16.30
C ASP A 67 -6.22 5.18 -16.20
N ASP A 68 -6.94 6.26 -16.54
CA ASP A 68 -6.48 7.63 -16.33
C ASP A 68 -6.76 8.05 -14.88
N LYS A 69 -5.70 8.38 -14.15
CA LYS A 69 -5.77 8.93 -12.79
C LYS A 69 -5.08 10.29 -12.68
N SER A 70 -4.81 10.96 -13.80
CA SER A 70 -4.21 12.30 -13.85
C SER A 70 -4.97 13.34 -13.00
N GLY A 71 -6.28 13.17 -12.80
CA GLY A 71 -7.11 14.01 -11.92
C GLY A 71 -6.86 13.83 -10.42
N THR A 72 -6.09 12.82 -10.02
CA THR A 72 -5.81 12.53 -8.60
C THR A 72 -4.68 13.43 -8.10
N LYS A 73 -4.97 14.32 -7.14
CA LYS A 73 -3.98 15.25 -6.57
C LYS A 73 -2.71 14.57 -6.05
N ALA A 74 -2.84 13.40 -5.42
CA ALA A 74 -1.68 12.68 -4.90
C ALA A 74 -0.77 12.15 -6.01
N ILE A 75 -1.33 11.72 -7.14
CA ILE A 75 -0.56 11.33 -8.32
C ILE A 75 0.12 12.54 -8.94
N GLN A 76 -0.57 13.69 -9.06
CA GLN A 76 0.06 14.93 -9.54
C GLN A 76 1.27 15.33 -8.70
N VAL A 77 1.15 15.30 -7.37
CA VAL A 77 2.25 15.59 -6.44
C VAL A 77 3.42 14.62 -6.64
N ALA A 78 3.14 13.33 -6.84
CA ALA A 78 4.17 12.33 -7.14
C ALA A 78 4.80 12.53 -8.53
N SER A 79 4.02 12.87 -9.56
CA SER A 79 4.51 13.20 -10.91
C SER A 79 5.37 14.47 -10.92
N GLU A 80 5.19 15.37 -9.96
CA GLU A 80 6.06 16.54 -9.73
C GLU A 80 7.34 16.21 -8.94
N GLY A 81 7.58 14.94 -8.59
CA GLY A 81 8.77 14.51 -7.87
C GLY A 81 8.67 14.56 -6.36
N ARG A 82 7.45 14.68 -5.79
CA ARG A 82 7.24 14.75 -4.34
C ARG A 82 6.51 13.52 -3.81
N SER A 83 7.08 12.90 -2.79
CA SER A 83 6.41 11.82 -2.06
C SER A 83 5.27 12.37 -1.21
N ILE A 84 4.12 11.71 -1.23
CA ILE A 84 2.97 12.03 -0.38
C ILE A 84 2.35 10.74 0.18
N GLY A 85 2.00 10.76 1.46
CA GLY A 85 1.29 9.66 2.08
C GLY A 85 0.23 10.19 3.04
N GLY A 86 -0.84 9.42 3.19
CA GLY A 86 -1.97 9.85 3.99
C GLY A 86 -2.94 8.73 4.31
N LEU A 87 -3.82 9.04 5.24
CA LEU A 87 -4.94 8.20 5.63
C LEU A 87 -6.20 8.81 5.01
N GLU A 88 -6.95 7.99 4.27
CA GLU A 88 -8.21 8.35 3.64
C GLU A 88 -9.34 7.61 4.35
N PHE A 89 -10.32 8.36 4.87
CA PHE A 89 -11.56 7.81 5.40
C PHE A 89 -12.62 7.80 4.29
N GLY A 90 -12.99 6.60 3.83
CA GLY A 90 -14.06 6.40 2.84
C GLY A 90 -15.36 5.91 3.49
N SER A 91 -16.43 5.84 2.71
CA SER A 91 -17.70 5.21 3.13
C SER A 91 -17.57 3.70 3.41
N SER A 92 -16.48 3.10 2.92
CA SER A 92 -16.16 1.68 3.06
C SER A 92 -15.02 1.43 4.06
N GLY A 93 -14.70 2.42 4.90
CA GLY A 93 -13.72 2.31 5.98
C GLY A 93 -12.41 3.07 5.76
N ILE A 94 -11.35 2.67 6.48
CA ILE A 94 -10.07 3.37 6.53
C ILE A 94 -9.13 2.79 5.46
N SER A 95 -8.47 3.65 4.70
CA SER A 95 -7.36 3.24 3.85
C SER A 95 -6.14 4.12 4.09
N VAL A 96 -4.96 3.54 3.97
CA VAL A 96 -3.69 4.28 4.05
C VAL A 96 -2.95 4.07 2.75
N ARG A 97 -2.54 5.17 2.12
CA ARG A 97 -1.85 5.16 0.82
C ARG A 97 -0.61 6.03 0.86
N ALA A 98 0.39 5.65 0.09
CA ALA A 98 1.54 6.45 -0.23
C ALA A 98 1.76 6.45 -1.75
N PHE A 99 2.10 7.61 -2.28
CA PHE A 99 2.41 7.88 -3.66
C PHE A 99 3.81 8.48 -3.71
N VAL A 100 4.69 7.89 -4.51
CA VAL A 100 6.09 8.33 -4.61
C VAL A 100 6.50 8.39 -6.08
N PRO A 101 7.40 9.32 -6.43
CA PRO A 101 7.98 9.35 -7.78
C PRO A 101 8.91 8.15 -8.00
N ILE A 102 8.92 7.66 -9.24
CA ILE A 102 9.97 6.78 -9.74
C ILE A 102 10.91 7.64 -10.58
N MET A 103 12.17 7.73 -10.15
CA MET A 103 13.15 8.66 -10.70
C MET A 103 14.15 7.96 -11.62
N SER A 104 14.52 8.63 -12.70
CA SER A 104 15.67 8.29 -13.53
C SER A 104 16.36 9.56 -14.03
N ASN A 105 17.66 9.70 -13.75
CA ASN A 105 18.45 10.89 -14.14
C ASN A 105 17.76 12.22 -13.78
N ASP A 106 17.33 12.36 -12.53
CA ASP A 106 16.60 13.54 -12.00
C ASP A 106 15.25 13.86 -12.68
N LYS A 107 14.75 12.95 -13.52
CA LYS A 107 13.41 13.04 -14.14
C LYS A 107 12.47 12.00 -13.53
N VAL A 108 11.22 12.40 -13.28
CA VAL A 108 10.14 11.46 -12.96
C VAL A 108 9.78 10.69 -14.22
N ILE A 109 9.88 9.36 -14.17
CA ILE A 109 9.52 8.45 -15.27
C ILE A 109 8.23 7.67 -14.98
N GLY A 110 7.67 7.84 -13.78
CA GLY A 110 6.47 7.17 -13.35
C GLY A 110 6.17 7.44 -11.87
N THR A 111 5.10 6.85 -11.39
CA THR A 111 4.67 6.94 -10.00
C THR A 111 4.44 5.55 -9.42
N LEU A 112 4.74 5.37 -8.14
CA LEU A 112 4.41 4.16 -7.39
C LEU A 112 3.40 4.51 -6.30
N GLN A 113 2.24 3.85 -6.35
CA GLN A 113 1.25 3.85 -5.30
C GLN A 113 1.34 2.53 -4.51
N VAL A 114 1.52 2.64 -3.19
CA VAL A 114 1.35 1.52 -2.25
C VAL A 114 0.28 1.84 -1.22
N GLY A 115 -0.43 0.83 -0.73
CA GLY A 115 -1.45 1.07 0.28
C GLY A 115 -2.04 -0.18 0.93
N ALA A 116 -2.83 0.08 1.96
CA ALA A 116 -3.68 -0.86 2.68
C ALA A 116 -5.11 -0.34 2.56
N ASP A 117 -6.04 -1.19 2.15
CA ASP A 117 -7.46 -0.92 2.26
C ASP A 117 -8.08 -1.55 3.52
N ASP A 118 -9.33 -1.20 3.77
CA ASP A 118 -10.09 -1.58 4.96
C ASP A 118 -10.22 -3.10 5.11
N SER A 119 -10.38 -3.82 3.99
CA SER A 119 -10.50 -5.28 4.01
C SER A 119 -9.27 -5.97 4.58
N PHE A 120 -8.09 -5.39 4.32
CA PHE A 120 -6.83 -5.87 4.86
C PHE A 120 -6.66 -5.46 6.33
N LEU A 121 -7.06 -4.24 6.70
CA LEU A 121 -7.00 -3.80 8.10
C LEU A 121 -7.89 -4.67 9.00
N ASP A 122 -9.09 -5.02 8.52
CA ASP A 122 -10.01 -5.94 9.20
C ASP A 122 -9.44 -7.35 9.35
N GLU A 123 -8.80 -7.88 8.30
CA GLU A 123 -8.15 -9.20 8.35
C GLU A 123 -6.98 -9.21 9.35
N MET A 124 -6.22 -8.11 9.41
CA MET A 124 -5.13 -7.95 10.36
C MET A 124 -5.66 -7.86 11.81
N ASN A 125 -6.76 -7.12 12.04
CA ASN A 125 -7.41 -7.04 13.34
C ASN A 125 -7.92 -8.41 13.82
N ARG A 126 -8.50 -9.20 12.91
CA ARG A 126 -8.97 -10.57 13.19
C ARG A 126 -7.81 -11.51 13.55
N THR A 127 -6.70 -11.43 12.83
CA THR A 127 -5.54 -12.30 13.04
C THR A 127 -4.76 -11.94 14.31
N LEU A 128 -4.70 -10.65 14.66
CA LEU A 128 -4.03 -10.16 15.86
C LEU A 128 -4.89 -10.25 17.13
N GLY A 129 -6.14 -10.76 17.02
CA GLY A 129 -7.02 -10.99 18.18
C GLY A 129 -7.55 -9.72 18.84
N ILE A 130 -7.43 -8.55 18.20
CA ILE A 130 -8.04 -7.31 18.67
C ILE A 130 -9.51 -7.37 18.28
N ARG A 131 -10.33 -7.88 19.20
CA ARG A 131 -11.78 -7.81 19.06
C ARG A 131 -12.23 -6.42 19.47
N ASP A 132 -12.64 -5.60 18.50
CA ASP A 132 -13.43 -4.37 18.72
C ASP A 132 -14.85 -4.67 19.21
N THR A 133 -15.06 -5.71 20.01
CA THR A 133 -16.37 -6.07 20.56
C THR A 133 -16.57 -5.57 21.98
N ASP A 134 -16.22 -4.30 22.26
CA ASP A 134 -16.75 -3.55 23.43
C ASP A 134 -16.34 -2.06 23.43
N CYS A 135 -16.53 -1.33 22.31
CA CYS A 135 -16.55 0.13 22.35
C CYS A 135 -18.00 0.63 22.43
N ASP A 136 -18.57 0.68 23.63
CA ASP A 136 -19.82 1.41 23.88
C ASP A 136 -19.53 2.92 23.91
N TYR A 137 -19.86 3.60 22.81
CA TYR A 137 -19.72 5.06 22.65
C TYR A 137 -20.50 5.90 23.67
N ARG A 138 -21.30 5.29 24.57
CA ARG A 138 -22.05 6.02 25.62
C ARG A 138 -21.25 6.30 26.88
N VAL A 139 -20.15 5.59 27.13
CA VAL A 139 -19.35 5.73 28.34
C VAL A 139 -17.91 5.98 27.93
N GLY A 140 -17.44 7.24 28.00
CA GLY A 140 -16.13 7.68 27.50
C GLY A 140 -14.91 7.06 28.19
N PHE A 141 -14.74 5.74 28.09
CA PHE A 141 -13.60 4.98 28.57
C PHE A 141 -13.28 3.88 27.55
N CYS A 142 -12.28 4.15 26.70
CA CYS A 142 -11.69 3.13 25.85
C CYS A 142 -10.60 2.41 26.67
N GLY A 143 -10.92 1.21 27.17
CA GLY A 143 -10.00 0.36 27.91
C GLY A 143 -9.72 -0.91 27.14
N CYS A 144 -8.51 -1.06 26.59
CA CYS A 144 -8.06 -2.32 25.98
C CYS A 144 -7.98 -3.41 27.07
N ARG A 145 -8.94 -4.35 27.10
CA ARG A 145 -8.79 -5.58 27.88
C ARG A 145 -8.02 -6.59 27.05
N PHE A 146 -6.75 -6.81 27.41
CA PHE A 146 -5.98 -7.94 26.91
C PHE A 146 -6.64 -9.25 27.38
N GLY A 147 -6.98 -10.12 26.42
CA GLY A 147 -7.53 -11.44 26.67
C GLY A 147 -6.54 -12.30 27.48
N ALA A 148 -7.07 -13.07 28.42
CA ALA A 148 -6.31 -13.89 29.36
C ALA A 148 -5.39 -14.92 28.68
N ASP A 149 -4.15 -14.99 29.17
CA ASP A 149 -3.14 -16.01 28.87
C ASP A 149 -3.65 -17.44 29.15
N PRO A 150 -3.45 -18.41 28.24
CA PRO A 150 -3.80 -19.81 28.49
C PRO A 150 -2.75 -20.59 29.30
N PHE A 151 -1.70 -19.95 29.82
CA PHE A 151 -0.64 -20.60 30.61
C PHE A 151 -0.65 -20.15 32.08
N ARG A 152 -1.52 -20.76 32.91
CA ARG A 152 -1.30 -20.81 34.37
C ARG A 152 -1.51 -22.23 34.90
N ASN A 153 -0.37 -22.80 35.33
CA ASN A 153 -0.15 -24.05 36.05
C ASN A 153 -1.29 -24.53 36.97
N SER A 154 -1.67 -25.79 36.80
CA SER A 154 -2.31 -26.59 37.84
C SER A 154 -1.29 -26.95 38.92
N THR A 155 -1.46 -26.38 40.12
CA THR A 155 -0.92 -26.94 41.36
C THR A 155 -2.10 -27.18 42.29
N SER A 156 -2.42 -28.45 42.50
CA SER A 156 -3.19 -29.01 43.62
C SER A 156 -2.98 -30.52 43.61
#